data_AF-A0A3Q2SWR2-F1
#
_entry.id   AF-A0A3Q2SWR2-F1
#
_cell.length_a   1.000
_cell.length_b   1.000
_cell.length_c   1.000
_cell.angle_alpha   90.00
_cell.angle_beta   90.00
_cell.angle_gamma   90.00
#
_symmetry.space_group_name_H-M   'P 1'
#
loop_
_entity.id
_entity.type
_entity.pdbx_description
1 polymer ?
#
loop_
_entity_poly.entity_id
_entity_poly.type
_entity_poly.pdbx_seq_one_letter_code
_entity_poly.pdbx_strand_id
1 'polypeptide(L)'
;MNTCAFLLILSVQIYADGIEGPTAAGCTFEEDSDPNLCDFTQGEEDDFDWMLFRTYSSPSASTDLLRGSFMLVNSSQHAAGHRAQLLLQTLSENDTHCVQFSYFLYSRDGHSPGALRAYVRVNGGPLGIPVWNVSGSHGKQWHQVELAVSTFWPSEYQVTTLLLPTILWVN
;
A
#
# COMPACT_ATOMS: atom_id res chain seq x y z
N MET A 1 17.78 18.09 -21.24
CA MET A 1 17.01 18.71 -20.14
C MET A 1 16.16 17.61 -19.56
N ASN A 2 16.56 17.14 -18.38
CA ASN A 2 16.09 15.90 -17.77
C ASN A 2 14.86 16.21 -16.92
N THR A 3 13.74 15.59 -17.27
CA THR A 3 12.55 15.53 -16.41
C THR A 3 12.01 14.10 -16.51
N CYS A 4 12.57 13.21 -15.69
CA CYS A 4 11.94 11.92 -15.43
C CYS A 4 10.92 12.11 -14.32
N ALA A 5 9.64 12.09 -14.69
CA ALA A 5 8.53 11.97 -13.76
C ALA A 5 7.90 10.60 -13.99
N PHE A 6 7.93 9.71 -13.00
CA PHE A 6 7.06 8.52 -13.01
C PHE A 6 6.46 8.28 -11.63
N LEU A 7 5.13 8.48 -11.59
CA LEU A 7 4.26 8.20 -10.47
C LEU A 7 4.19 6.70 -10.21
N LEU A 8 4.23 6.34 -8.93
CA LEU A 8 4.06 4.97 -8.46
C LEU A 8 3.03 4.99 -7.33
N ILE A 9 1.86 4.40 -7.59
CA ILE A 9 0.66 4.61 -6.80
C ILE A 9 0.27 3.31 -6.11
N LEU A 10 0.07 3.36 -4.80
CA LEU A 10 -0.44 2.26 -4.01
C LEU A 10 -1.73 2.67 -3.30
N SER A 11 -2.88 2.14 -3.73
CA SER A 11 -4.14 2.30 -2.99
C SER A 11 -4.50 1.01 -2.26
N VAL A 12 -4.24 0.95 -0.97
CA VAL A 12 -4.67 -0.18 -0.16
C VAL A 12 -6.17 -0.03 0.16
N GLN A 13 -7.05 -0.81 -0.46
CA GLN A 13 -8.50 -0.84 -0.14
C GLN A 13 -8.88 -2.15 0.55
N ILE A 14 -9.19 -2.08 1.85
CA ILE A 14 -9.59 -3.24 2.65
C ILE A 14 -11.11 -3.40 2.64
N TYR A 15 -11.57 -4.55 2.15
CA TYR A 15 -12.95 -5.00 2.24
C TYR A 15 -12.98 -6.32 3.01
N ALA A 16 -13.81 -6.40 4.05
CA ALA A 16 -14.19 -7.67 4.65
C ALA A 16 -15.57 -8.05 4.08
N ASP A 17 -15.65 -9.16 3.35
CA ASP A 17 -16.95 -9.67 2.91
C ASP A 17 -17.60 -10.45 4.06
N GLY A 18 -18.66 -9.88 4.65
CA GLY A 18 -19.41 -10.51 5.73
C GLY A 18 -20.20 -9.56 6.62
N ILE A 19 -21.43 -9.27 6.20
CA ILE A 19 -22.56 -8.68 6.96
C ILE A 19 -22.53 -7.15 7.16
N GLU A 20 -23.48 -6.50 6.47
CA GLU A 20 -24.06 -5.16 6.68
C GLU A 20 -23.28 -4.16 7.55
N GLY A 21 -22.38 -3.42 6.91
CA GLY A 21 -21.76 -2.22 7.44
C GLY A 21 -20.32 -2.11 6.90
N PRO A 22 -19.75 -0.89 6.77
CA PRO A 22 -18.31 -0.80 6.67
C PRO A 22 -17.77 -1.39 7.97
N THR A 23 -17.08 -2.52 7.92
CA THR A 23 -16.16 -2.83 9.01
C THR A 23 -15.30 -1.58 9.18
N ALA A 24 -15.34 -0.96 10.37
CA ALA A 24 -14.77 0.35 10.67
C ALA A 24 -13.23 0.41 10.55
N ALA A 25 -12.66 -0.60 9.91
CA ALA A 25 -11.25 -0.88 9.73
C ALA A 25 -10.77 -0.77 8.28
N GLY A 26 -11.68 -0.49 7.34
CA GLY A 26 -11.34 -0.30 5.94
C GLY A 26 -10.85 1.11 5.65
N CYS A 27 -9.67 1.24 5.04
CA CYS A 27 -9.15 2.55 4.65
C CYS A 27 -9.31 2.83 3.16
N THR A 28 -9.97 3.95 2.82
CA THR A 28 -10.14 4.42 1.43
C THR A 28 -9.26 5.63 1.10
N PHE A 29 -8.57 6.20 2.10
CA PHE A 29 -7.76 7.42 2.02
C PHE A 29 -8.54 8.70 1.60
N GLU A 30 -9.87 8.63 1.51
CA GLU A 30 -10.71 9.81 1.24
C GLU A 30 -11.02 10.52 2.57
N GLU A 31 -10.52 11.75 2.74
CA GLU A 31 -10.67 12.55 3.97
C GLU A 31 -12.13 13.02 4.21
N ASP A 32 -12.99 12.98 3.19
CA ASP A 32 -14.44 13.19 3.36
C ASP A 32 -15.13 12.02 4.08
N SER A 33 -14.41 10.91 4.29
CA SER A 33 -14.80 9.82 5.18
C SER A 33 -14.14 10.06 6.53
N ASP A 34 -14.88 9.89 7.63
CA ASP A 34 -14.47 10.15 9.02
C ASP A 34 -12.95 9.96 9.25
N PRO A 35 -12.20 10.98 9.70
CA PRO A 35 -10.75 10.88 9.92
C PRO A 35 -10.36 9.78 10.91
N ASN A 36 -11.31 9.26 11.70
CA ASN A 36 -11.10 8.12 12.60
C ASN A 36 -11.29 6.74 11.93
N LEU A 37 -11.62 6.68 10.63
CA LEU A 37 -11.88 5.43 9.88
C LEU A 37 -10.60 4.84 9.24
N CYS A 38 -9.51 5.60 9.23
CA CYS A 38 -8.25 5.28 8.56
C CYS A 38 -7.03 5.57 9.47
N ASP A 39 -6.81 4.78 10.52
CA ASP A 39 -5.64 4.93 11.40
C ASP A 39 -4.39 4.25 10.78
N PHE A 40 -3.86 4.81 9.69
CA PHE A 40 -2.57 4.39 9.13
C PHE A 40 -1.42 5.24 9.69
N THR A 41 -0.24 4.62 9.83
CA THR A 41 0.98 5.31 10.25
C THR A 41 2.14 5.01 9.30
N GLN A 42 3.09 5.94 9.19
CA GLN A 42 4.36 5.71 8.48
C GLN A 42 5.29 4.91 9.39
N GLY A 43 6.17 4.10 8.79
CA GLY A 43 7.21 3.43 9.55
C GLY A 43 8.26 4.43 10.03
N GLU A 44 8.83 4.17 11.21
CA GLU A 44 9.97 4.96 11.72
C GLU A 44 11.32 4.31 11.41
N GLU A 45 11.32 3.01 11.09
CA GLU A 45 12.52 2.22 10.77
C GLU A 45 12.69 2.02 9.25
N ASP A 46 12.42 3.05 8.46
CA ASP A 46 12.56 3.03 7.00
C ASP A 46 13.39 4.23 6.49
N ASP A 47 13.51 4.37 5.17
CA ASP A 47 14.38 5.37 4.55
C ASP A 47 13.60 6.58 4.01
N PHE A 48 12.29 6.44 3.79
CA PHE A 48 11.41 7.47 3.27
C PHE A 48 9.93 7.10 3.45
N ASP A 49 9.06 8.10 3.39
CA ASP A 49 7.63 7.94 3.64
C ASP A 49 6.79 7.76 2.37
N TRP A 50 5.63 7.12 2.55
CA TRP A 50 4.54 7.14 1.58
C TRP A 50 3.86 8.51 1.55
N MET A 51 3.57 9.04 0.37
CA MET A 51 2.90 10.32 0.19
C MET A 51 1.42 10.14 -0.13
N LEU A 52 0.54 10.86 0.56
CA LEU A 52 -0.87 10.92 0.19
C LEU A 52 -1.04 11.75 -1.09
N PHE A 53 -1.51 11.12 -2.16
CA PHE A 53 -1.80 11.75 -3.43
C PHE A 53 -3.29 11.76 -3.71
N ARG A 54 -3.78 12.92 -4.15
CA ARG A 54 -5.19 13.19 -4.44
C ARG A 54 -5.32 13.61 -5.90
N THR A 55 -6.07 12.85 -6.67
CA THR A 55 -6.22 13.14 -8.11
C THR A 55 -7.05 14.39 -8.39
N TYR A 56 -7.99 14.74 -7.51
CA TYR A 56 -8.84 15.92 -7.65
C TYR A 56 -8.07 17.24 -7.46
N SER A 57 -6.94 17.24 -6.75
CA SER A 57 -6.07 18.40 -6.61
C SER A 57 -4.99 18.48 -7.71
N SER A 58 -4.92 17.51 -8.62
CA SER A 58 -3.92 17.44 -9.69
C SER A 58 -4.58 17.45 -11.08
N PRO A 59 -4.63 18.61 -11.77
CA PRO A 59 -5.19 18.71 -13.13
C PRO A 59 -4.46 17.85 -14.17
N SER A 60 -3.25 17.38 -13.86
CA SER A 60 -2.38 16.56 -14.70
C SER A 60 -2.40 15.07 -14.35
N ALA A 61 -3.28 14.62 -13.45
CA ALA A 61 -3.44 13.19 -13.18
C ALA A 61 -3.78 12.47 -14.49
N SER A 62 -2.91 11.55 -14.92
CA SER A 62 -3.09 10.82 -16.17
C SER A 62 -4.41 10.04 -16.12
N THR A 63 -5.11 9.95 -17.26
CA THR A 63 -6.44 9.31 -17.40
C THR A 63 -6.52 7.88 -16.85
N ASP A 64 -5.38 7.21 -16.74
CA ASP A 64 -5.24 5.84 -16.26
C ASP A 64 -5.24 5.72 -14.73
N LEU A 65 -5.18 6.84 -14.02
CA LEU A 65 -5.34 6.87 -12.56
C LEU A 65 -6.81 7.05 -12.24
N LEU A 66 -7.33 6.14 -11.43
CA LEU A 66 -8.68 6.25 -10.90
C LEU A 66 -8.80 7.56 -10.13
N ARG A 67 -9.93 8.25 -10.30
CA ARG A 67 -10.25 9.41 -9.46
C ARG A 67 -10.40 8.93 -8.01
N GLY A 68 -9.81 9.69 -7.10
CA GLY A 68 -9.74 9.38 -5.68
C GLY A 68 -8.41 9.80 -5.03
N SER A 69 -8.21 9.27 -3.83
CA SER A 69 -7.07 9.45 -2.95
C SER A 69 -6.33 8.13 -2.74
N PHE A 70 -5.00 8.18 -2.68
CA PHE A 70 -4.17 6.99 -2.52
C PHE A 70 -2.80 7.33 -1.97
N MET A 71 -2.13 6.35 -1.36
CA MET A 71 -0.75 6.48 -0.95
C MET A 71 0.16 6.25 -2.18
N LEU A 72 1.27 6.96 -2.26
CA LEU A 72 2.14 6.94 -3.42
C LEU A 72 3.59 7.05 -2.96
N VAL A 73 4.45 6.26 -3.58
CA VAL A 73 5.90 6.41 -3.48
C VAL A 73 6.41 6.72 -4.86
N ASN A 74 7.31 7.68 -5.00
CA ASN A 74 8.04 7.83 -6.26
C ASN A 74 9.39 7.12 -6.18
N SER A 75 9.45 5.83 -6.57
CA SER A 75 10.69 5.05 -6.48
C SER A 75 11.87 5.64 -7.26
N SER A 76 11.64 6.51 -8.25
CA SER A 76 12.73 7.18 -8.98
C SER A 76 13.51 8.20 -8.14
N GLN A 77 12.98 8.59 -6.98
CA GLN A 77 13.61 9.54 -6.05
C GLN A 77 14.46 8.86 -4.97
N HIS A 78 14.48 7.52 -4.93
CA HIS A 78 15.08 6.76 -3.83
C HIS A 78 16.06 5.71 -4.36
N ALA A 79 17.15 5.46 -3.64
CA ALA A 79 18.18 4.53 -4.08
C ALA A 79 17.72 3.06 -3.99
N ALA A 80 18.36 2.19 -4.79
CA ALA A 80 18.15 0.75 -4.66
C ALA A 80 18.49 0.29 -3.24
N GLY A 81 17.59 -0.49 -2.63
CA GLY A 81 17.75 -0.97 -1.26
C GLY A 81 17.15 -0.07 -0.18
N HIS A 82 16.75 1.16 -0.51
CA HIS A 82 15.90 1.94 0.39
C HIS A 82 14.55 1.26 0.58
N ARG A 83 13.83 1.59 1.65
CA ARG A 83 12.53 1.04 1.95
C ARG A 83 11.59 2.10 2.50
N ALA A 84 10.29 1.88 2.29
CA ALA A 84 9.21 2.65 2.90
C ALA A 84 8.15 1.71 3.45
N GLN A 85 7.65 2.00 4.64
CA GLN A 85 6.68 1.22 5.37
C GLN A 85 5.41 2.04 5.60
N LEU A 86 4.28 1.44 5.23
CA LEU A 86 2.96 1.92 5.60
C LEU A 86 2.33 0.89 6.53
N LEU A 87 2.02 1.29 7.74
CA LEU A 87 1.41 0.45 8.75
C LEU A 87 -0.09 0.78 8.78
N LEU A 88 -0.93 -0.22 8.56
CA LEU A 88 -2.36 -0.08 8.73
C LEU A 88 -2.70 -0.16 10.23
N GLN A 89 -3.94 0.19 10.57
CA GLN A 89 -4.41 0.03 11.94
C GLN A 89 -4.30 -1.43 12.40
N THR A 90 -4.18 -1.60 13.71
CA THR A 90 -4.25 -2.91 14.34
C THR A 90 -5.69 -3.43 14.30
N LEU A 91 -5.85 -4.68 13.89
CA LEU A 91 -7.12 -5.38 13.77
C LEU A 91 -7.22 -6.48 14.83
N SER A 92 -8.40 -6.61 15.42
CA SER A 92 -8.70 -7.58 16.46
C SER A 92 -10.10 -8.16 16.26
N GLU A 93 -10.22 -9.02 15.25
CA GLU A 93 -11.50 -9.59 14.82
C GLU A 93 -11.84 -10.86 15.60
N ASN A 94 -13.14 -11.07 15.87
CA ASN A 94 -13.64 -12.29 16.51
C ASN A 94 -13.98 -13.39 15.50
N ASP A 95 -14.29 -13.01 14.26
CA ASP A 95 -14.75 -13.89 13.20
C ASP A 95 -13.73 -14.02 12.06
N THR A 96 -13.96 -14.97 11.15
CA THR A 96 -13.16 -15.10 9.92
C THR A 96 -13.37 -13.90 9.02
N HIS A 97 -12.27 -13.30 8.60
CA HIS A 97 -12.27 -12.09 7.76
C HIS A 97 -11.10 -12.15 6.79
N CYS A 98 -11.20 -11.34 5.74
CA CYS A 98 -10.14 -11.14 4.76
C CYS A 98 -9.71 -9.68 4.77
N VAL A 99 -8.40 -9.47 4.58
CA VAL A 99 -7.85 -8.16 4.28
C VAL A 99 -7.67 -8.06 2.78
N GLN A 100 -8.41 -7.17 2.14
CA GLN A 100 -8.19 -6.86 0.74
C GLN A 100 -7.31 -5.63 0.58
N PHE A 101 -6.62 -5.49 -0.55
CA PHE A 101 -5.98 -4.24 -0.94
C PHE A 101 -5.77 -4.19 -2.45
N SER A 102 -5.66 -2.98 -2.98
CA SER A 102 -5.35 -2.76 -4.39
C SER A 102 -3.92 -2.23 -4.53
N TYR A 103 -3.32 -2.40 -5.70
CA TYR A 103 -2.01 -1.84 -5.99
C TYR A 103 -1.87 -1.47 -7.47
N PHE A 104 -1.02 -0.47 -7.73
CA PHE A 104 -0.70 -0.03 -9.08
C PHE A 104 0.83 0.11 -9.22
N LEU A 105 1.46 -0.89 -9.83
CA LEU A 105 2.92 -0.97 -9.92
C LEU A 105 3.36 -0.85 -11.39
N TYR A 106 3.71 0.37 -11.81
CA TYR A 106 4.01 0.69 -13.21
C TYR A 106 5.34 1.42 -13.37
N SER A 107 6.07 1.08 -14.43
CA SER A 107 7.21 1.84 -14.96
C SER A 107 7.01 2.02 -16.46
N ARG A 108 7.31 3.23 -16.96
CA ARG A 108 7.22 3.54 -18.40
C ARG A 108 8.47 3.13 -19.17
N ASP A 109 9.61 3.17 -18.52
CA ASP A 109 10.94 2.89 -19.08
C ASP A 109 11.28 1.39 -19.08
N GLY A 110 10.38 0.54 -18.58
CA GLY A 110 10.52 -0.92 -18.58
C GLY A 110 11.42 -1.45 -17.46
N HIS A 111 12.03 -0.56 -16.67
CA HIS A 111 12.75 -0.94 -15.45
C HIS A 111 11.77 -1.36 -14.35
N SER A 112 12.25 -2.17 -13.41
CA SER A 112 11.43 -2.56 -12.27
C SER A 112 11.20 -1.35 -11.35
N PRO A 113 9.96 -0.89 -11.11
CA PRO A 113 9.68 0.20 -10.17
C PRO A 113 9.99 -0.15 -8.71
N GLY A 114 10.12 -1.43 -8.40
CA GLY A 114 10.37 -1.92 -7.06
C GLY A 114 9.74 -3.30 -6.80
N ALA A 115 9.81 -3.70 -5.54
CA ALA A 115 9.05 -4.81 -4.99
C ALA A 115 8.13 -4.29 -3.88
N LEU A 116 6.88 -4.71 -3.93
CA LEU A 116 5.87 -4.44 -2.91
C LEU A 116 5.63 -5.72 -2.12
N ARG A 117 5.61 -5.61 -0.79
CA ARG A 117 5.46 -6.74 0.12
C ARG A 117 4.45 -6.40 1.20
N ALA A 118 3.60 -7.35 1.55
CA ALA A 118 2.70 -7.25 2.67
C ALA A 118 3.15 -8.21 3.79
N TYR A 119 3.11 -7.72 5.01
CA TYR A 119 3.49 -8.42 6.23
C TYR A 119 2.32 -8.40 7.22
N VAL A 120 2.22 -9.44 8.04
CA VAL A 120 1.25 -9.52 9.13
C VAL A 120 2.03 -9.68 10.43
N ARG A 121 1.94 -8.67 11.28
CA ARG A 121 2.58 -8.64 12.60
C ARG A 121 1.54 -8.96 13.67
N VAL A 122 1.70 -10.07 14.39
CA VAL A 122 0.74 -10.48 15.44
C VAL A 122 1.26 -10.04 16.81
N ASN A 123 0.39 -9.43 17.62
CA ASN A 123 0.66 -9.01 19.01
C ASN A 123 1.95 -8.19 19.18
N GLY A 124 2.27 -7.30 18.23
CA GLY A 124 3.51 -6.53 18.24
C GLY A 124 4.80 -7.36 18.16
N GLY A 125 4.71 -8.63 17.72
CA GLY A 125 5.84 -9.55 17.56
C GLY A 125 6.82 -9.15 16.46
N PRO A 126 7.79 -9.97 16.04
CA PRO A 126 8.63 -9.65 14.89
C PRO A 126 7.82 -9.58 13.58
N LEU A 127 8.26 -8.77 12.60
CA LEU A 127 7.60 -8.63 11.29
C LEU A 127 7.54 -9.95 10.50
N GLY A 128 8.51 -10.84 10.73
CA GLY A 128 8.55 -12.18 10.13
C GLY A 128 8.81 -12.17 8.61
N ILE A 129 8.23 -13.14 7.90
CA ILE A 129 8.29 -13.26 6.45
C ILE A 129 7.10 -12.55 5.80
N PRO A 130 7.22 -12.03 4.57
CA PRO A 130 6.09 -11.43 3.87
C PRO A 130 5.03 -12.50 3.58
N VAL A 131 3.77 -12.21 3.89
CA VAL A 131 2.63 -13.07 3.57
C VAL A 131 2.24 -12.95 2.09
N TRP A 132 2.58 -11.83 1.46
CA TRP A 132 2.40 -11.59 0.04
C TRP A 132 3.50 -10.70 -0.51
N ASN A 133 3.89 -10.91 -1.76
CA ASN A 133 4.85 -10.05 -2.44
C ASN A 133 4.61 -10.02 -3.96
N VAL A 134 5.02 -8.91 -4.56
CA VAL A 134 5.07 -8.72 -6.00
C VAL A 134 6.28 -7.84 -6.35
N SER A 135 6.83 -8.00 -7.54
CA SER A 135 7.94 -7.17 -8.03
C SER A 135 7.82 -6.88 -9.51
N GLY A 136 8.51 -5.84 -9.98
CA GLY A 136 8.50 -5.46 -11.40
C GLY A 136 7.28 -4.63 -11.78
N SER A 137 7.12 -4.33 -13.06
CA SER A 137 5.95 -3.62 -13.55
C SER A 137 4.83 -4.59 -13.93
N HIS A 138 3.60 -4.30 -13.51
CA HIS A 138 2.41 -5.12 -13.73
C HIS A 138 1.42 -4.48 -14.71
N GLY A 139 1.95 -3.69 -15.65
CA GLY A 139 1.16 -2.92 -16.60
C GLY A 139 0.51 -1.68 -15.98
N LYS A 140 -0.21 -0.93 -16.81
CA LYS A 140 -0.84 0.33 -16.42
C LYS A 140 -2.28 0.09 -15.95
N GLN A 141 -2.43 -0.74 -14.93
CA GLN A 141 -3.73 -1.16 -14.39
C GLN A 141 -3.66 -1.44 -12.89
N TRP A 142 -4.82 -1.42 -12.25
CA TRP A 142 -4.99 -1.78 -10.84
C TRP A 142 -5.11 -3.28 -10.68
N HIS A 143 -4.50 -3.80 -9.62
CA HIS A 143 -4.58 -5.21 -9.23
C HIS A 143 -5.08 -5.31 -7.81
N GLN A 144 -5.96 -6.28 -7.54
CA GLN A 144 -6.51 -6.52 -6.21
C GLN A 144 -5.89 -7.78 -5.62
N VAL A 145 -5.68 -7.75 -4.31
CA VAL A 145 -5.17 -8.85 -3.49
C VAL A 145 -6.12 -9.08 -2.35
N GLU A 146 -6.32 -10.34 -1.99
CA GLU A 146 -7.06 -10.75 -0.81
C GLU A 146 -6.14 -11.62 0.06
N LEU A 147 -6.04 -11.26 1.34
CA LEU A 147 -5.30 -11.99 2.36
C LEU A 147 -6.28 -12.56 3.37
N ALA A 148 -6.39 -13.88 3.45
CA ALA A 148 -7.09 -14.54 4.53
C ALA A 148 -6.19 -14.55 5.78
N VAL A 149 -6.55 -13.79 6.82
CA VAL A 149 -5.78 -13.71 8.07
C VAL A 149 -6.47 -14.57 9.12
N SER A 150 -5.81 -15.65 9.55
CA SER A 150 -6.33 -16.57 10.58
C SER A 150 -5.87 -16.19 11.99
N THR A 151 -5.95 -14.90 12.32
CA THR A 151 -5.63 -14.36 13.65
C THR A 151 -6.91 -13.77 14.24
N PHE A 152 -7.25 -14.20 15.45
CA PHE A 152 -8.51 -13.87 16.12
C PHE A 152 -8.27 -13.35 17.53
N TRP A 153 -9.22 -12.57 18.06
CA TRP A 153 -9.22 -12.14 19.45
C TRP A 153 -9.03 -13.35 20.40
N PRO A 154 -8.21 -13.25 21.46
CA PRO A 154 -7.59 -12.05 22.03
C PRO A 154 -6.27 -11.62 21.38
N SER A 155 -5.87 -12.25 20.28
CA SER A 155 -4.72 -11.77 19.51
C SER A 155 -5.14 -10.63 18.59
N GLU A 156 -4.23 -9.68 18.42
CA GLU A 156 -4.37 -8.57 17.49
C GLU A 156 -3.28 -8.69 16.42
N TYR A 157 -3.53 -8.13 15.24
CA TYR A 157 -2.52 -8.10 14.19
C TYR A 157 -2.52 -6.79 13.42
N GLN A 158 -1.36 -6.45 12.85
CA GLN A 158 -1.16 -5.26 12.05
C GLN A 158 -0.65 -5.65 10.67
N VAL A 159 -1.26 -5.09 9.62
CA VAL A 159 -0.79 -5.28 8.26
C VAL A 159 0.17 -4.16 7.91
N THR A 160 1.39 -4.52 7.53
CA THR A 160 2.43 -3.58 7.11
C THR A 160 2.73 -3.78 5.64
N THR A 161 2.59 -2.72 4.86
CA THR A 161 3.00 -2.72 3.46
C THR A 161 4.38 -2.09 3.34
N LEU A 162 5.31 -2.84 2.75
CA LEU A 162 6.69 -2.43 2.52
C LEU A 162 6.95 -2.29 1.03
N LEU A 163 7.45 -1.14 0.60
CA LEU A 163 7.95 -0.96 -0.76
C LEU A 163 9.47 -0.85 -0.76
N LEU A 164 10.09 -1.57 -1.70
CA LEU A 164 11.53 -1.60 -1.94
C LEU A 164 11.81 -1.16 -3.37
N PRO A 165 12.27 0.08 -3.62
CA PRO A 165 12.74 0.51 -4.93
C PRO A 165 13.85 -0.41 -5.45
N THR A 166 13.71 -0.84 -6.70
CA THR A 166 14.77 -1.51 -7.45
C THR A 166 15.24 -0.57 -8.54
N ILE A 167 16.39 0.10 -8.36
CA ILE A 167 17.00 0.80 -9.50
C ILE A 167 17.98 -0.16 -10.17
N LEU A 168 17.59 -0.67 -11.33
CA LEU A 168 18.52 -1.29 -12.27
C LEU A 168 19.13 -0.16 -13.11
N TRP A 169 20.23 0.44 -12.66
CA TRP A 169 21.04 1.28 -13.54
C TRP A 169 21.69 0.36 -14.56
N VAL A 170 21.14 0.30 -15.78
CA VAL A 170 21.91 -0.24 -16.91
C VAL A 170 22.68 0.94 -17.49
N ASN A 171 24.01 0.93 -17.31
CA ASN A 171 24.94 1.83 -17.99
C ASN A 171 24.80 1.76 -19.52
#